data_AF-A0A239AFK1-F1
#
_entry.id   AF-A0A239AFK1-F1
#
_cell.length_a   1.000
_cell.length_b   1.000
_cell.length_c   1.000
_cell.angle_alpha   90.00
_cell.angle_beta   90.00
_cell.angle_gamma   90.00
#
_symmetry.space_group_name_H-M   'P 1'
#
loop_
_entity.id
_entity.type
_entity.pdbx_description
1 polymer ?
#
loop_
_entity_poly.entity_id
_entity_poly.type
_entity_poly.pdbx_seq_one_letter_code
_entity_poly.pdbx_strand_id
1 'polypeptide(L)'
;MALVPTTVFGAVLAGAIFGDHTSPLSDRTILSSIGAGVHLIDHVVTQQPYALVAAGASAVGYLVSGTTESTGLGLLAAVVALALAVLVLKGRSAVQRDESVSAHRGSRVRS
;
A
#
# COMPACT_ATOMS: atom_id res chain seq x y z
N MET A 1 2.98 30.21 -2.82
CA MET A 1 3.23 30.35 -1.36
C MET A 1 2.17 29.78 -0.41
N ALA A 2 0.85 29.90 -0.65
CA ALA A 2 -0.18 29.39 0.30
C ALA A 2 -0.42 27.86 0.23
N LEU A 3 0.10 27.17 -0.79
CA LEU A 3 -0.11 25.74 -1.01
C LEU A 3 0.82 24.85 -0.19
N VAL A 4 2.02 25.33 0.15
CA VAL A 4 3.00 24.54 0.91
C VAL A 4 2.47 24.18 2.31
N PRO A 5 1.88 25.10 3.10
CA PRO A 5 1.33 24.74 4.41
C PRO A 5 0.22 23.67 4.34
N THR A 6 -0.70 23.77 3.39
CA THR A 6 -1.82 22.81 3.27
C THR A 6 -1.33 21.43 2.81
N THR A 7 -0.30 21.36 1.97
CA THR A 7 0.34 20.09 1.60
C THR A 7 1.04 19.40 2.78
N VAL A 8 1.66 20.17 3.69
CA VAL A 8 2.27 19.62 4.91
C VAL A 8 1.19 19.04 5.84
N PHE A 9 0.09 19.76 6.07
CA PHE A 9 -1.03 19.22 6.85
C PHE A 9 -1.62 17.96 6.22
N GLY A 10 -1.81 17.96 4.89
CA GLY A 10 -2.27 16.78 4.17
C GLY A 10 -1.34 15.58 4.32
N ALA A 11 -0.02 15.79 4.19
CA ALA A 11 0.97 14.73 4.33
C ALA A 11 0.98 14.12 5.74
N VAL A 12 0.88 14.96 6.78
CA VAL A 12 0.82 14.51 8.19
C VAL A 12 -0.47 13.72 8.46
N LEU A 13 -1.61 14.21 7.98
CA LEU A 13 -2.89 13.49 8.12
C LEU A 13 -2.88 12.14 7.40
N ALA A 14 -2.33 12.09 6.18
CA ALA A 14 -2.18 10.84 5.44
C ALA A 14 -1.28 9.84 6.20
N GLY A 15 -0.19 10.31 6.80
CA GLY A 15 0.68 9.49 7.65
C GLY A 15 -0.01 8.97 8.91
N ALA A 16 -0.80 9.80 9.58
CA ALA A 16 -1.57 9.41 10.75
C ALA A 16 -2.61 8.32 10.43
N ILE A 17 -3.34 8.48 9.30
CA ILE A 17 -4.31 7.48 8.83
C ILE A 17 -3.61 6.14 8.52
N PHE A 18 -2.46 6.20 7.84
CA PHE A 18 -1.66 5.00 7.58
C PHE A 18 -1.22 4.29 8.88
N GLY A 19 -0.80 5.06 9.90
CA GLY A 19 -0.44 4.53 11.21
C GLY A 19 -1.60 3.83 11.92
N ASP A 20 -2.80 4.42 11.88
CA ASP A 20 -4.01 3.84 12.48
C ASP A 20 -4.41 2.51 11.82
N HIS A 21 -4.21 2.37 10.51
CA HIS A 21 -4.53 1.15 9.76
C HIS A 21 -3.53 0.01 9.96
N THR A 22 -2.26 0.34 10.22
CA THR A 22 -1.18 -0.66 10.38
C THR A 22 -0.85 -0.96 11.82
N SER A 23 -1.40 -0.21 12.77
CA SER A 23 -1.21 -0.45 14.20
C SER A 23 -1.99 -1.69 14.66
N PRO A 24 -1.33 -2.72 15.20
CA PRO A 24 -1.99 -3.88 15.79
C PRO A 24 -2.75 -3.55 17.08
N LEU A 25 -2.63 -2.32 17.60
CA LEU A 25 -3.22 -1.88 18.87
C LEU A 25 -4.30 -0.81 18.69
N SER A 26 -4.68 -0.47 17.46
CA SER A 26 -5.77 0.48 17.20
C SER A 26 -7.14 -0.18 17.42
N ASP A 27 -8.09 0.55 18.02
CA ASP A 27 -9.46 0.08 18.27
C ASP A 27 -10.14 -0.45 17.00
N ARG A 28 -9.81 0.10 15.82
CA ARG A 28 -10.33 -0.35 14.52
C ARG A 28 -9.81 -1.73 14.12
N THR A 29 -8.54 -2.02 14.42
CA THR A 29 -7.91 -3.32 14.15
C THR A 29 -8.49 -4.40 15.05
N ILE A 30 -8.67 -4.08 16.34
CA ILE A 30 -9.24 -4.99 17.34
C ILE A 30 -10.67 -5.37 16.97
N LEU A 31 -11.52 -4.37 16.70
CA LEU A 31 -12.93 -4.61 16.37
C LEU A 31 -13.10 -5.33 15.02
N SER A 32 -12.28 -4.99 14.00
CA SER A 32 -12.35 -5.65 12.70
C SER A 32 -11.89 -7.11 12.75
N SER A 33 -10.90 -7.43 13.57
CA SER A 33 -10.42 -8.81 13.77
C SER A 33 -11.46 -9.67 14.51
N ILE A 34 -12.15 -9.12 15.51
CA ILE A 34 -13.26 -9.79 16.21
C ILE A 34 -14.42 -10.05 15.25
N GLY A 35 -14.80 -9.05 14.43
CA GLY A 35 -15.86 -9.21 13.43
C GLY A 35 -15.55 -10.23 12.33
N ALA A 36 -14.26 -10.44 12.03
CA ALA A 36 -13.79 -11.42 11.04
C ALA A 36 -13.45 -12.80 11.64
N GLY A 37 -13.45 -12.96 12.96
CA GLY A 37 -13.15 -14.23 13.64
C GLY A 37 -11.71 -14.73 13.47
N VAL A 38 -10.77 -13.84 13.11
CA VAL A 38 -9.35 -14.17 12.87
C VAL A 38 -8.45 -13.54 13.93
N HIS A 39 -7.25 -14.09 14.11
CA HIS A 39 -6.28 -13.49 15.01
C HIS A 39 -5.91 -12.08 14.56
N LEU A 40 -5.81 -11.18 15.53
CA LEU A 40 -5.52 -9.76 15.33
C LEU A 40 -4.28 -9.52 14.47
N ILE A 41 -3.21 -10.29 14.71
CA ILE A 41 -1.95 -10.13 13.98
C ILE A 41 -2.07 -10.59 12.52
N ASP A 42 -2.84 -11.64 12.25
CA ASP A 42 -3.06 -12.15 10.89
C ASP A 42 -3.87 -11.13 10.07
N HIS A 43 -4.82 -10.44 10.72
CA HIS A 43 -5.58 -9.37 10.13
C HIS A 43 -4.70 -8.18 9.73
N VAL A 44 -3.75 -7.77 10.59
CA VAL A 44 -2.82 -6.65 10.30
C VAL A 44 -1.83 -7.01 9.20
N VAL A 45 -1.24 -8.20 9.27
CA VAL A 45 -0.20 -8.64 8.33
C VAL A 45 -0.74 -8.71 6.90
N THR A 46 -2.02 -9.08 6.74
CA THR A 46 -2.66 -9.10 5.41
C THR A 46 -2.99 -7.69 4.89
N GLN A 47 -3.21 -6.70 5.76
CA GLN A 47 -3.51 -5.31 5.38
C GLN A 47 -2.26 -4.44 5.15
N GLN A 48 -1.18 -4.71 5.87
CA GLN A 48 0.11 -4.02 5.75
C GLN A 48 0.61 -3.81 4.31
N PRO A 49 0.63 -4.84 3.43
CA PRO A 49 1.13 -4.65 2.06
C PRO A 49 0.29 -3.66 1.26
N TYR A 50 -1.03 -3.64 1.43
CA TYR A 50 -1.91 -2.67 0.75
C TYR A 50 -1.71 -1.26 1.31
N ALA A 51 -1.61 -1.14 2.63
CA ALA A 51 -1.37 0.13 3.30
C ALA A 51 -0.03 0.76 2.86
N LEU A 52 1.03 -0.05 2.72
CA LEU A 52 2.35 0.41 2.27
C LEU A 52 2.34 0.92 0.83
N VAL A 53 1.60 0.27 -0.07
CA VAL A 53 1.44 0.73 -1.46
C VAL A 53 0.74 2.10 -1.50
N ALA A 54 -0.34 2.25 -0.73
CA ALA A 54 -1.07 3.53 -0.64
C ALA A 54 -0.21 4.64 -0.01
N ALA A 55 0.55 4.33 1.04
CA ALA A 55 1.47 5.28 1.69
C ALA A 55 2.58 5.72 0.74
N GLY A 56 3.19 4.79 0.00
CA GLY A 56 4.22 5.09 -0.99
C GLY A 56 3.71 5.99 -2.12
N ALA A 57 2.54 5.69 -2.68
CA ALA A 57 1.93 6.52 -3.72
C ALA A 57 1.57 7.93 -3.20
N SER A 58 1.05 8.03 -1.98
CA SER A 58 0.72 9.31 -1.35
C SER A 58 1.97 10.15 -1.07
N ALA A 59 3.07 9.53 -0.64
CA ALA A 59 4.34 10.21 -0.43
C ALA A 59 4.87 10.85 -1.72
N VAL A 60 4.82 10.13 -2.85
CA VAL A 60 5.19 10.68 -4.16
C VAL A 60 4.30 11.88 -4.53
N GLY A 61 2.99 11.76 -4.31
CA GLY A 61 2.05 12.85 -4.58
C GLY A 61 2.35 14.13 -3.80
N TYR A 62 2.58 14.00 -2.49
CA TYR A 62 2.90 15.16 -1.63
C TYR A 62 4.26 15.77 -1.94
N LEU A 63 5.27 14.97 -2.31
CA LEU A 63 6.57 15.48 -2.76
C LEU A 63 6.46 16.31 -4.03
N VAL A 64 5.70 15.83 -5.02
CA VAL A 64 5.48 16.56 -6.29
C VAL A 64 4.64 17.80 -6.06
N SER A 65 3.60 17.71 -5.23
CA SER A 65 2.75 18.85 -4.87
C SER A 65 3.55 19.95 -4.17
N GLY A 66 4.42 19.59 -3.22
CA GLY A 66 5.23 20.52 -2.45
C GLY A 66 6.34 21.20 -3.27
N THR A 67 6.95 20.49 -4.23
CA THR A 67 8.01 21.04 -5.09
C THR A 67 7.49 21.89 -6.25
N THR A 68 6.31 21.56 -6.77
CA THR A 68 5.75 22.24 -7.95
C THR A 68 4.75 23.34 -7.57
N GLU A 69 4.40 23.47 -6.29
CA GLU A 69 3.30 24.29 -5.79
C GLU A 69 1.99 24.07 -6.56
N SER A 70 1.74 22.85 -7.05
CA SER A 70 0.59 22.51 -7.89
C SER A 70 -0.10 21.25 -7.39
N THR A 71 -1.29 21.44 -6.82
CA THR A 71 -2.13 20.33 -6.31
C THR A 71 -2.50 19.36 -7.42
N GLY A 72 -2.77 19.85 -8.64
CA GLY A 72 -3.16 19.01 -9.77
C GLY A 72 -2.04 18.05 -10.20
N LEU A 73 -0.80 18.54 -10.26
CA LEU A 73 0.36 17.71 -10.61
C LEU A 73 0.70 16.71 -9.50
N GLY A 74 0.58 17.12 -8.23
CA GLY A 74 0.73 16.21 -7.10
C GLY A 74 -0.28 15.07 -7.11
N LEU A 75 -1.55 15.37 -7.39
CA LEU A 75 -2.61 14.36 -7.48
C LEU A 75 -2.37 13.40 -8.65
N LEU A 76 -2.03 13.92 -9.84
CA LEU A 76 -1.69 13.11 -11.00
C LEU A 76 -0.52 12.17 -10.68
N ALA A 77 0.54 12.69 -10.04
CA ALA A 77 1.70 11.90 -9.65
C ALA A 77 1.34 10.78 -8.66
N ALA A 78 0.47 11.06 -7.68
CA ALA A 78 -0.01 10.04 -6.75
C ALA A 78 -0.76 8.91 -7.46
N VAL A 79 -1.68 9.25 -8.37
CA VAL A 79 -2.48 8.29 -9.14
C VAL A 79 -1.59 7.44 -10.05
N VAL A 80 -0.64 8.07 -10.75
CA VAL A 80 0.32 7.36 -11.59
C VAL A 80 1.22 6.44 -10.76
N ALA A 81 1.73 6.91 -9.62
CA ALA A 81 2.54 6.09 -8.72
C ALA A 81 1.76 4.89 -8.19
N LEU A 82 0.49 5.07 -7.83
CA LEU A 82 -0.39 3.98 -7.39
C LEU A 82 -0.63 2.97 -8.51
N ALA A 83 -0.97 3.43 -9.72
CA ALA A 83 -1.19 2.57 -10.87
C ALA A 83 0.07 1.75 -11.21
N LEU A 84 1.24 2.39 -11.23
CA LEU A 84 2.51 1.72 -11.46
C LEU A 84 2.81 0.68 -10.39
N ALA A 85 2.61 1.00 -9.10
CA ALA A 85 2.80 0.05 -8.02
C ALA A 85 1.91 -1.18 -8.17
N VAL A 86 0.62 -0.99 -8.53
CA VAL A 86 -0.32 -2.09 -8.78
C VAL A 86 0.11 -2.94 -9.98
N LEU A 87 0.52 -2.32 -11.08
CA LEU A 87 0.98 -3.04 -12.28
C LEU A 87 2.23 -3.88 -12.01
N VAL A 88 3.20 -3.31 -11.27
CA VAL A 88 4.43 -4.02 -10.88
C VAL A 88 4.11 -5.20 -9.97
N LEU A 89 3.27 -5.01 -8.95
CA LEU A 89 2.87 -6.10 -8.06
C LEU A 89 2.12 -7.21 -8.79
N LYS A 90 1.19 -6.86 -9.68
CA LYS A 90 0.47 -7.83 -10.53
C LYS A 90 1.43 -8.63 -11.43
N GLY A 91 2.44 -7.98 -12.00
CA GLY A 91 3.48 -8.63 -12.80
C GLY A 91 4.30 -9.64 -11.98
N ARG A 92 4.68 -9.29 -10.74
CA ARG A 92 5.42 -10.19 -9.84
C ARG A 92 4.60 -11.41 -9.43
N SER A 93 3.30 -11.25 -9.20
CA SER A 93 2.39 -12.36 -8.83
C SER A 93 2.10 -13.33 -10.00
N ALA A 94 2.31 -12.91 -11.25
CA ALA A 94 2.23 -13.80 -12.40
C ALA A 94 3.49 -14.69 -12.50
N VAL A 95 4.67 -14.09 -12.32
CA VAL A 95 5.96 -14.80 -12.37
C VAL A 95 6.08 -15.86 -11.26
N GLN A 96 5.71 -15.54 -10.02
CA GLN A 96 5.80 -16.48 -8.89
C GLN A 96 4.90 -17.72 -9.07
N ARG A 97 3.75 -17.56 -9.74
CA ARG A 97 2.83 -18.67 -10.02
C ARG A 97 3.44 -19.64 -11.03
N ASP A 98 4.09 -19.15 -12.06
CA ASP A 98 4.70 -20.03 -13.07
C ASP A 98 5.89 -20.83 -12.51
N GLU A 99 6.72 -20.25 -11.65
CA GLU A 99 7.82 -20.97 -11.01
C GLU A 99 7.33 -22.10 -10.09
N SER A 100 6.32 -21.83 -9.26
CA SER A 100 5.76 -22.85 -8.35
C SER A 100 5.08 -24.01 -9.09
N VAL A 101 4.38 -23.73 -10.19
CA VAL A 101 3.77 -24.76 -11.06
C VAL A 101 4.85 -25.60 -11.76
N SER A 102 5.91 -24.96 -12.27
CA SER A 102 7.01 -25.65 -12.96
C SER A 102 7.81 -26.54 -12.00
N ALA A 103 8.07 -26.08 -10.77
CA ALA A 103 8.74 -26.87 -9.73
C ALA A 103 7.93 -28.12 -9.34
N HIS A 104 6.60 -28.00 -9.22
CA HIS A 104 5.70 -29.13 -8.94
C HIS A 104 5.50 -30.10 -10.11
N ARG A 105 5.74 -29.64 -11.35
CA ARG A 105 5.68 -30.49 -12.54
C ARG A 105 7.00 -31.23 -12.76
N GLY A 106 8.13 -30.59 -12.48
CA GLY A 106 9.47 -31.19 -12.54
C GLY A 106 9.68 -32.31 -11.50
N SER A 107 9.06 -32.22 -10.33
CA SER A 107 9.12 -33.28 -9.31
C SER A 107 8.27 -34.51 -9.68
N ARG A 108 7.12 -34.31 -10.35
CA ARG A 108 6.21 -35.40 -10.78
C ARG A 108 6.69 -36.20 -11.98
N VAL A 109 7.58 -35.65 -12.80
CA VAL A 109 8.14 -36.35 -13.98
C VAL A 109 9.36 -37.20 -13.61
N ARG A 110 9.91 -37.01 -12.41
CA ARG A 110 11.11 -37.72 -11.92
C ARG A 110 10.82 -38.91 -10.98
N SER A 111 9.55 -39.22 -10.70
CA SER A 111 9.09 -40.39 -9.94
C SER A 111 8.55 -41.48 -10.86
#